data_AF-A0A2G0CJS0-F1
#
_entry.id   AF-A0A2G0CJS0-F1
#
_cell.length_a   1.000
_cell.length_b   1.000
_cell.length_c   1.000
_cell.angle_alpha   90.00
_cell.angle_beta   90.00
_cell.angle_gamma   90.00
#
_symmetry.space_group_name_H-M   'P 1'
#
loop_
_entity.id
_entity.type
_entity.pdbx_description
1 polymer ?
#
loop_
_entity_poly.entity_id
_entity_poly.type
_entity_poly.pdbx_seq_one_letter_code
_entity_poly.pdbx_strand_id
1 'polypeptide(L)' 'MLKALDMKLLYTIFFVLFTLLLISGAYIHVQTAGSQFWADILLGGGLLTLFGLFATVLLAGGGKVGEI' A
#
# COMPACT_ATOMS: atom_id res chain seq x y z
N MET A 1 13.11 4.51 -23.36
CA MET A 1 12.16 3.44 -22.99
C MET A 1 12.40 2.82 -21.59
N LEU A 2 13.44 3.20 -20.83
CA LEU A 2 13.70 2.65 -19.48
C LEU A 2 12.81 3.23 -18.35
N LYS A 3 12.16 4.37 -18.53
CA LYS A 3 11.55 5.14 -17.41
C LYS A 3 10.21 4.58 -16.89
N ALA A 4 9.52 3.76 -17.69
CA ALA A 4 8.18 3.26 -17.37
C ALA A 4 8.17 1.84 -16.75
N LEU A 5 9.24 1.06 -16.95
CA LEU A 5 9.39 -0.27 -16.32
C LEU A 5 9.62 -0.12 -14.80
N ASP A 6 10.32 0.95 -14.40
CA ASP A 6 10.69 1.24 -13.02
C ASP A 6 9.49 1.53 -12.13
N MET A 7 8.55 2.36 -12.59
CA MET A 7 7.40 2.79 -11.76
C MET A 7 6.42 1.65 -11.47
N LYS A 8 6.24 0.71 -12.41
CA LYS A 8 5.40 -0.48 -12.19
C LYS A 8 6.05 -1.45 -11.21
N LEU A 9 7.35 -1.67 -11.34
CA LEU A 9 8.11 -2.51 -10.41
C LEU A 9 8.09 -1.90 -9.00
N LEU A 10 8.32 -0.60 -8.90
CA LEU A 10 8.32 0.14 -7.64
C LEU A 10 6.95 0.08 -6.95
N TYR A 11 5.87 0.27 -7.71
CA TYR A 11 4.51 0.06 -7.20
C TYR A 11 4.31 -1.34 -6.65
N THR A 12 4.69 -2.38 -7.41
CA THR A 12 4.55 -3.78 -6.97
C THR A 12 5.34 -4.05 -5.70
N ILE A 13 6.58 -3.58 -5.60
CA ILE A 13 7.41 -3.73 -4.40
C ILE A 13 6.75 -3.07 -3.19
N PHE A 14 6.34 -1.80 -3.32
CA PHE A 14 5.68 -1.10 -2.23
C PHE A 14 4.35 -1.77 -1.84
N PHE A 15 3.54 -2.17 -2.81
CA PHE A 15 2.28 -2.85 -2.55
C PHE A 15 2.50 -4.13 -1.73
N VAL A 16 3.47 -4.96 -2.11
CA VAL A 16 3.82 -6.19 -1.37
C VAL A 16 4.32 -5.86 0.04
N LEU A 17 5.25 -4.91 0.17
CA LEU A 17 5.81 -4.52 1.47
C LEU A 17 4.73 -4.03 2.44
N PHE A 18 3.86 -3.12 2.01
CA PHE A 18 2.81 -2.57 2.87
C PHE A 18 1.69 -3.57 3.15
N THR A 19 1.43 -4.52 2.24
CA THR A 19 0.53 -5.65 2.52
C THR A 19 1.10 -6.55 3.61
N LEU A 20 2.39 -6.90 3.54
CA LEU A 20 3.06 -7.68 4.58
C LEU A 20 3.10 -6.94 5.92
N LEU A 21 3.29 -5.61 5.89
CA LEU A 21 3.23 -4.75 7.06
C LEU A 21 1.86 -4.82 7.75
N LEU A 22 0.78 -4.72 6.95
CA LEU A 22 -0.60 -4.78 7.42
C LEU A 22 -0.95 -6.14 8.01
N ILE A 23 -0.57 -7.24 7.32
CA ILE A 23 -0.78 -8.61 7.82
C ILE A 23 -0.01 -8.83 9.14
N SER A 24 1.23 -8.34 9.21
CA SER A 24 2.04 -8.46 10.43
C SER A 24 1.44 -7.67 11.59
N GLY A 25 0.98 -6.44 11.32
CA GLY A 25 0.26 -5.63 12.30
C GLY A 25 -1.01 -6.32 12.81
N ALA A 26 -1.81 -6.89 11.90
CA ALA A 26 -3.02 -7.63 12.25
C ALA A 26 -2.71 -8.84 13.14
N TYR A 27 -1.69 -9.62 12.79
CA TYR A 27 -1.27 -10.78 13.57
C TYR A 27 -0.85 -10.37 14.99
N ILE A 28 0.00 -9.34 15.13
CA ILE A 28 0.46 -8.88 16.44
C ILE A 28 -0.70 -8.29 17.25
N HIS A 29 -1.59 -7.53 16.62
CA HIS A 29 -2.75 -6.94 17.27
C HIS A 29 -3.65 -8.02 17.88
N VAL A 30 -3.91 -9.12 17.14
CA VAL A 30 -4.67 -10.27 17.66
C VAL A 30 -3.93 -10.95 18.81
N GLN A 31 -2.63 -11.21 18.66
CA GLN A 31 -1.84 -11.90 19.69
C GLN A 31 -1.69 -11.10 20.99
N THR A 32 -1.81 -9.78 20.93
CA THR A 32 -1.72 -8.88 22.08
C THR A 32 -3.08 -8.38 22.58
N ALA A 33 -4.17 -8.99 22.12
CA ALA A 33 -5.55 -8.58 22.42
C ALA A 33 -5.80 -7.08 22.22
N GLY A 34 -5.16 -6.49 21.22
CA GLY A 34 -5.28 -5.08 20.85
C GLY A 34 -4.60 -4.08 21.80
N SER A 35 -3.70 -4.54 22.68
CA SER A 35 -3.03 -3.65 23.65
C SER A 35 -1.74 -3.00 23.14
N GLN A 36 -1.26 -3.39 21.95
CA GLN A 36 0.04 -2.97 21.45
C GLN A 36 -0.08 -1.83 20.42
N PHE A 37 0.22 -0.60 20.85
CA PHE A 37 0.27 0.62 20.03
C PHE A 37 1.02 0.45 18.69
N TRP A 38 2.14 -0.28 18.71
CA TRP A 38 2.92 -0.53 17.49
C TRP A 38 2.18 -1.40 16.47
N ALA A 39 1.31 -2.32 16.92
CA ALA A 39 0.48 -3.11 16.02
C ALA A 39 -0.55 -2.24 15.31
N ASP A 40 -1.12 -1.26 16.02
CA ASP A 40 -2.06 -0.29 15.47
C ASP A 40 -1.40 0.64 14.45
N ILE A 41 -0.15 1.05 14.69
CA ILE A 41 0.64 1.79 13.71
C ILE A 41 0.87 0.97 12.44
N LEU A 42 1.24 -0.31 12.58
CA LEU A 42 1.48 -1.19 11.43
C LEU A 42 0.20 -1.40 10.62
N LEU A 43 -0.94 -1.57 11.29
CA LEU A 43 -2.27 -1.68 10.68
C LEU A 43 -2.67 -0.38 9.96
N GLY A 44 -2.67 0.74 10.68
CA GLY A 44 -3.10 2.03 10.15
C GLY A 44 -2.17 2.55 9.05
N GLY A 45 -0.86 2.47 9.27
CA GLY A 45 0.16 2.91 8.31
C GLY A 45 0.19 2.03 7.06
N GLY A 46 0.09 0.70 7.22
CA GLY A 46 -0.04 -0.23 6.10
C GLY A 46 -1.28 0.07 5.26
N LEU A 47 -2.44 0.25 5.92
CA LEU A 47 -3.71 0.48 5.23
C LEU A 47 -3.71 1.82 4.50
N LEU A 48 -3.30 2.90 5.17
CA LEU A 48 -3.22 4.24 4.60
C LEU A 48 -2.30 4.27 3.37
N THR A 49 -1.16 3.60 3.44
CA THR A 49 -0.20 3.60 2.34
C THR A 49 -0.69 2.77 1.16
N LEU A 50 -1.34 1.63 1.38
CA LEU A 50 -1.96 0.84 0.31
C LEU A 50 -3.07 1.64 -0.40
N PHE A 51 -3.91 2.34 0.36
CA PHE A 51 -4.91 3.24 -0.22
C PHE A 51 -4.27 4.39 -1.01
N GLY A 52 -3.22 5.02 -0.49
CA GLY A 52 -2.50 6.08 -1.19
C GLY A 52 -1.85 5.60 -2.48
N LEU A 53 -1.22 4.42 -2.47
CA LEU A 53 -0.65 3.78 -3.66
C LEU A 53 -1.73 3.48 -4.71
N PHE A 54 -2.86 2.91 -4.27
CA PHE A 54 -3.99 2.63 -5.16
C PHE A 54 -4.56 3.91 -5.78
N ALA A 55 -4.80 4.95 -4.97
CA ALA A 55 -5.27 6.25 -5.44
C ALA A 55 -4.30 6.89 -6.44
N THR A 56 -2.99 6.81 -6.18
CA THR A 56 -1.95 7.30 -7.10
C THR A 56 -2.01 6.58 -8.44
N VAL A 57 -2.21 5.26 -8.45
CA VAL A 57 -2.37 4.48 -9.69
C VAL A 57 -3.64 4.87 -10.43
N LEU A 58 -4.77 5.06 -9.73
CA LEU A 58 -6.01 5.51 -10.36
C LEU A 58 -5.86 6.90 -11.00
N LEU A 59 -5.27 7.85 -10.28
CA LEU A 59 -5.03 9.20 -10.78
C LEU A 59 -4.04 9.22 -11.96
N ALA A 60 -2.99 8.38 -11.90
CA ALA A 60 -2.03 8.24 -13.00
C ALA A 60 -2.61 7.50 -14.21
N GLY A 61 -3.57 6.58 -14.01
CA GLY A 61 -4.26 5.84 -15.06
C GLY A 61 -5.40 6.61 -15.73
N GLY A 62 -6.01 7.59 -15.04
CA GLY A 62 -7.14 8.38 -15.51
C GLY A 62 -6.84 9.37 -16.64
N GLY A 63 -5.56 9.67 -16.91
CA GLY A 63 -5.14 10.60 -17.97
C GLY A 63 -5.36 10.10 -19.41
N LYS A 64 -5.92 8.91 -19.62
CA LYS A 64 -6.21 8.33 -20.95
C LYS A 64 -7.69 7.98 -21.16
N VAL A 65 -8.59 8.54 -20.36
CA VAL A 65 -10.04 8.25 -20.45
C VAL A 65 -10.81 9.40 -21.12
N GLY A 66 -10.12 10.43 -21.62
CA GLY A 66 -10.72 11.63 -22.23
C GLY A 66 -10.37 11.92 -23.69
N GLU A 67 -9.66 11.03 -24.39
CA GLU A 67 -9.47 11.13 -25.85
C GLU A 67 -10.42 10.14 -26.53
N ILE A 68 -11.66 10.58 -26.77
CA ILE A 68 -12.56 10.03 -27.78
C ILE A 68 -13.01 11.21 -28.66
#